data_AF-A0A6I1EWY7-F1
#
_entry.id   AF-A0A6I1EWY7-F1
#
_cell.length_a   1.000
_cell.length_b   1.000
_cell.length_c   1.000
_cell.angle_alpha   90.00
_cell.angle_beta   90.00
_cell.angle_gamma   90.00
#
_symmetry.space_group_name_H-M   'P 1'
#
loop_
_entity.id
_entity.type
_entity.pdbx_description
1 polymer ?
#
loop_
_entity_poly.entity_id
_entity_poly.type
_entity_poly.pdbx_seq_one_letter_code
_entity_poly.pdbx_strand_id
1 'polypeptide(L)'
;MSDILKLVGAKILDYRKEKGISQEELGELAGFHFSYIGGVERGERNLSLTNIGKIADCLDVDLYKLFSYVSINKEVSEKEKIIRDVLINLIDKEPKEINMINNIIEEIFDTFYEK
;
A
#
# COMPACT_ATOMS: atom_id res chain seq x y z
N MET A 1 -9.68 3.27 17.67
CA MET A 1 -9.55 4.23 16.54
C MET A 1 -8.17 4.88 16.45
N SER A 2 -7.43 5.09 17.56
CA SER A 2 -6.11 5.74 17.58
C SER A 2 -4.98 4.97 16.86
N ASP A 3 -5.09 3.65 16.77
CA ASP A 3 -3.92 2.83 16.40
C ASP A 3 -3.62 2.87 14.90
N ILE A 4 -4.64 2.89 14.04
CA ILE A 4 -4.42 2.94 12.58
C ILE A 4 -3.69 4.22 12.15
N LEU A 5 -4.07 5.38 12.71
CA LEU A 5 -3.42 6.65 12.37
C LEU A 5 -1.96 6.66 12.82
N LYS A 6 -1.67 6.10 13.99
CA LYS A 6 -0.29 5.97 14.48
C LYS A 6 0.54 4.99 13.65
N LEU A 7 -0.04 3.85 13.25
CA LEU A 7 0.65 2.84 12.45
C LEU A 7 0.98 3.36 11.04
N VAL A 8 0.01 4.00 10.39
CA VAL A 8 0.20 4.62 9.07
C VAL A 8 1.14 5.83 9.17
N GLY A 9 0.95 6.69 10.18
CA GLY A 9 1.83 7.83 10.43
C GLY A 9 3.29 7.42 10.66
N ALA A 10 3.52 6.34 11.42
CA ALA A 10 4.84 5.78 11.61
C ALA A 10 5.45 5.26 10.30
N LYS A 11 4.68 4.59 9.44
CA LYS A 11 5.18 4.17 8.11
C LYS A 11 5.54 5.35 7.21
N ILE A 12 4.75 6.42 7.23
CA ILE A 12 5.06 7.66 6.50
C ILE A 12 6.38 8.26 7.02
N LEU A 13 6.56 8.33 8.34
CA LEU A 13 7.80 8.78 8.97
C LEU A 13 9.01 7.93 8.55
N ASP A 14 8.87 6.60 8.55
CA ASP A 14 9.94 5.67 8.17
C ASP A 14 10.38 5.92 6.72
N TYR A 15 9.45 5.94 5.77
CA TYR A 15 9.77 6.16 4.36
C TYR A 15 10.29 7.58 4.10
N ARG A 16 9.78 8.60 4.81
CA ARG A 16 10.31 9.95 4.70
C ARG A 16 11.78 10.01 5.12
N LYS A 17 12.13 9.35 6.23
CA LYS A 17 13.51 9.26 6.73
C LYS A 17 14.40 8.44 5.79
N GLU A 18 13.89 7.34 5.24
CA GLU A 18 14.60 6.52 4.25
C GLU A 18 14.94 7.32 2.99
N LYS A 19 14.00 8.17 2.54
CA LYS A 19 14.21 9.11 1.43
C LYS A 19 15.13 10.29 1.78
N GLY A 20 15.44 10.49 3.07
CA GLY A 20 16.37 11.52 3.54
C GLY A 20 15.82 12.94 3.54
N ILE A 21 14.49 13.13 3.50
CA ILE A 21 13.86 14.46 3.41
C ILE A 21 13.23 14.90 4.74
N SER A 22 13.15 16.21 4.97
CA SER A 22 12.51 16.84 6.13
C SER A 22 10.97 16.85 6.03
N GLN A 23 10.28 17.16 7.13
CA GLN A 23 8.81 17.36 7.09
C GLN A 23 8.42 18.59 6.26
N GLU A 24 9.28 19.60 6.20
CA GLU A 24 9.08 20.79 5.37
C GLU A 24 9.21 20.43 3.89
N GLU A 25 10.25 19.69 3.52
CA GLU A 25 10.46 19.22 2.14
C GLU A 25 9.33 18.30 1.68
N LEU A 26 8.90 17.33 2.50
CA LEU A 26 7.73 16.50 2.16
C LEU A 26 6.45 17.34 2.06
N GLY A 27 6.29 18.34 2.93
CA GLY A 27 5.19 19.28 2.88
C GLY A 27 5.15 20.03 1.55
N GLU A 28 6.27 20.63 1.15
CA GLU A 28 6.39 21.35 -0.12
C GLU A 28 6.08 20.45 -1.33
N LEU A 29 6.67 19.26 -1.38
CA LEU A 29 6.44 18.29 -2.47
C LEU A 29 4.98 17.87 -2.58
N ALA A 30 4.32 17.62 -1.44
CA ALA A 30 2.95 17.12 -1.39
C ALA A 30 1.89 18.24 -1.39
N GLY A 31 2.29 19.50 -1.33
CA GLY A 31 1.39 20.66 -1.25
C GLY A 31 0.73 20.83 0.13
N PHE A 32 1.42 20.46 1.20
CA PHE A 32 0.97 20.58 2.59
C PHE A 32 1.91 21.46 3.41
N HIS A 33 1.38 22.06 4.48
CA HIS A 33 2.21 22.71 5.47
C HIS A 33 2.97 21.66 6.31
N PHE A 34 4.22 21.92 6.69
CA PHE A 34 5.05 20.97 7.46
C PHE A 34 4.38 20.49 8.76
N SER A 35 3.61 21.35 9.43
CA SER A 35 2.88 20.99 10.66
C SER A 35 1.76 19.98 10.41
N TYR A 36 1.18 19.94 9.20
CA TYR A 36 0.25 18.90 8.79
C TYR A 36 0.98 17.57 8.67
N ILE A 37 2.14 17.53 7.99
CA ILE A 37 2.98 16.34 7.89
C ILE A 37 3.38 15.83 9.28
N GLY A 38 3.85 16.70 10.17
CA GLY A 38 4.18 16.31 11.54
C GLY A 38 2.98 15.78 12.33
N GLY A 39 1.80 16.37 12.17
CA GLY A 39 0.57 15.87 12.77
C GLY A 39 0.13 14.52 12.20
N VAL A 40 0.34 14.27 10.91
CA VAL A 40 0.10 12.99 10.25
C VAL A 40 1.03 11.91 10.80
N GLU A 41 2.34 12.19 10.89
CA GLU A 41 3.33 11.23 11.38
C GLU A 41 3.09 10.81 12.83
N ARG A 42 2.58 11.72 13.67
CA ARG A 42 2.19 11.43 15.05
C ARG A 42 0.80 10.78 15.20
N GLY A 43 0.05 10.63 14.11
CA GLY A 43 -1.32 10.10 14.12
C GLY A 43 -2.36 11.07 14.71
N GLU A 44 -2.06 12.37 14.76
CA GLU A 44 -2.92 13.45 15.26
C GLU A 44 -3.82 14.05 14.15
N ARG A 45 -3.62 13.65 12.90
CA ARG A 45 -4.38 14.10 11.73
C ARG A 45 -4.93 12.90 10.99
N ASN A 46 -6.23 12.94 10.68
CA ASN A 46 -6.85 11.97 9.78
C ASN A 46 -6.63 12.39 8.33
N LEU A 47 -6.02 11.51 7.54
CA LEU A 47 -5.76 11.71 6.10
C LEU A 47 -7.00 11.33 5.29
N SER A 48 -7.35 12.12 4.28
CA SER A 48 -8.21 11.61 3.21
C SER A 48 -7.43 10.60 2.36
N LEU A 49 -8.16 9.70 1.69
CA LEU A 49 -7.54 8.73 0.74
C LEU A 49 -6.74 9.43 -0.37
N THR A 50 -7.20 10.60 -0.82
CA THR A 50 -6.50 11.41 -1.82
C THR A 50 -5.18 11.97 -1.29
N ASN A 51 -5.12 12.40 -0.02
CA ASN A 51 -3.92 12.98 0.57
C ASN A 51 -2.87 11.91 0.87
N ILE A 52 -3.29 10.73 1.34
CA ILE A 52 -2.35 9.62 1.55
C ILE A 52 -1.76 9.11 0.23
N GLY A 53 -2.54 9.09 -0.86
CA GLY A 53 -2.04 8.80 -2.20
C GLY A 53 -0.95 9.80 -2.62
N LYS A 54 -1.21 11.11 -2.49
CA LYS A 54 -0.21 12.15 -2.79
C LYS A 54 1.08 11.99 -1.98
N ILE A 55 0.96 11.67 -0.69
CA ILE A 55 2.13 11.44 0.18
C ILE A 55 2.90 10.20 -0.30
N ALA A 56 2.21 9.11 -0.64
CA ALA A 56 2.83 7.90 -1.18
C ALA A 56 3.62 8.18 -2.48
N ASP A 57 3.01 8.92 -3.41
CA ASP A 57 3.67 9.34 -4.66
C ASP A 57 4.91 10.20 -4.39
N CYS A 58 4.81 11.18 -3.47
CA CYS A 58 5.94 12.04 -3.10
C CYS A 58 7.05 11.26 -2.40
N LEU A 59 6.72 10.17 -1.70
CA LEU A 59 7.68 9.28 -1.06
C LEU A 59 8.23 8.20 -2.00
N ASP A 60 7.72 8.08 -3.22
CA ASP A 60 8.08 7.03 -4.19
C ASP A 60 7.85 5.61 -3.65
N VAL A 61 6.67 5.40 -3.04
CA VAL A 61 6.28 4.11 -2.47
C VAL A 61 4.86 3.74 -2.86
N ASP A 62 4.61 2.45 -3.08
CA ASP A 62 3.25 1.97 -3.30
C ASP A 62 2.36 2.25 -2.09
N LEU A 63 1.15 2.73 -2.34
CA LEU A 63 0.21 3.13 -1.28
C LEU A 63 -0.02 2.03 -0.21
N TYR A 64 -0.11 0.76 -0.62
CA TYR A 64 -0.34 -0.36 0.31
C TYR A 64 0.79 -0.51 1.34
N LYS A 65 2.03 -0.10 1.00
CA LYS A 65 3.18 -0.19 1.90
C LYS A 65 3.05 0.75 3.10
N LEU A 66 2.24 1.82 3.00
CA LEU A 66 1.94 2.70 4.13
C LEU A 66 1.07 2.03 5.21
N PHE A 67 0.44 0.89 4.88
CA PHE A 67 -0.45 0.15 5.78
C PHE A 67 0.18 -1.13 6.33
N SER A 68 1.45 -1.44 6.03
CA SER A 68 2.06 -2.72 6.40
C SER A 68 2.06 -2.99 7.92
N TYR A 69 2.13 -1.95 8.75
CA TYR A 69 2.05 -2.07 10.19
C TYR A 69 0.63 -2.37 10.72
N VAL A 70 -0.41 -2.04 9.95
CA VAL A 70 -1.80 -2.38 10.26
C VAL A 70 -2.04 -3.90 10.14
N SER A 71 -1.25 -4.57 9.32
CA SER A 71 -1.33 -6.01 9.10
C SER A 71 -0.56 -6.84 10.12
N ILE A 72 0.19 -6.23 11.05
CA ILE A 72 1.04 -6.96 12.03
C ILE A 72 0.20 -7.86 12.97
N ASN A 73 -1.10 -7.58 13.16
CA ASN A 73 -1.96 -8.28 14.12
C ASN A 73 -3.21 -8.94 13.51
N LYS A 74 -3.21 -9.25 12.21
CA LYS A 74 -4.28 -10.09 11.62
C LYS A 74 -3.71 -11.41 11.15
N GLU A 75 -4.26 -12.50 11.70
CA GLU A 75 -4.28 -13.77 10.97
C GLU A 75 -4.83 -13.47 9.58
N VAL A 76 -3.98 -13.69 8.59
CA VAL A 76 -4.30 -13.54 7.19
C VAL A 76 -5.27 -14.68 6.85
N SER A 77 -6.41 -14.37 6.24
CA SER A 77 -7.38 -15.40 5.87
C SER A 77 -6.74 -16.42 4.92
N GLU A 78 -7.21 -17.67 4.93
CA GLU A 78 -6.72 -18.70 3.99
C GLU A 78 -6.80 -18.23 2.54
N LYS A 79 -7.84 -17.48 2.17
CA LYS A 79 -7.98 -16.86 0.86
C LYS A 79 -6.82 -15.91 0.53
N GLU A 80 -6.45 -15.04 1.47
CA GLU A 80 -5.36 -14.08 1.27
C GLU A 80 -4.00 -14.77 1.19
N LYS A 81 -3.78 -15.89 1.90
CA LYS A 81 -2.56 -16.71 1.76
C LYS A 81 -2.45 -17.27 0.33
N ILE A 82 -3.53 -17.88 -0.16
CA ILE A 82 -3.59 -18.45 -1.52
C ILE A 82 -3.31 -17.37 -2.57
N ILE A 83 -3.91 -16.18 -2.44
CA ILE A 83 -3.68 -15.08 -3.38
C ILE A 83 -2.21 -14.63 -3.35
N ARG A 84 -1.60 -14.53 -2.16
CA ARG A 84 -0.18 -14.16 -2.03
C ARG A 84 0.73 -15.18 -2.69
N ASP A 85 0.47 -16.46 -2.49
CA ASP A 85 1.26 -17.53 -3.09
C ASP A 85 1.19 -17.48 -4.62
N VAL A 86 0.00 -17.21 -5.18
CA VAL A 86 -0.17 -16.99 -6.63
C VAL A 86 0.65 -15.79 -7.09
N LEU A 87 0.54 -14.64 -6.42
CA LEU A 87 1.27 -13.42 -6.81
C LEU A 87 2.80 -13.61 -6.78
N ILE A 88 3.33 -14.30 -5.77
CA ILE A 88 4.78 -14.61 -5.68
C ILE A 88 5.24 -15.42 -6.87
N ASN A 89 4.46 -16.42 -7.30
CA ASN A 89 4.80 -17.26 -8.45
C ASN A 89 4.78 -16.51 -9.79
N LEU A 90 4.05 -15.39 -9.86
CA LEU A 90 3.89 -14.59 -11.07
C LEU A 90 4.89 -13.43 -11.19
N ILE A 91 5.54 -13.03 -10.09
CA ILE A 91 6.29 -11.76 -10.02
C ILE A 91 7.48 -11.72 -10.99
N ASP A 92 8.12 -12.87 -11.25
CA ASP A 92 9.29 -13.02 -12.12
C ASP A 92 8.96 -13.62 -13.49
N LYS A 93 7.69 -13.61 -13.90
CA LYS A 93 7.23 -14.19 -15.16
C LYS A 93 7.17 -13.18 -16.28
N GLU A 94 7.47 -13.63 -17.50
CA GLU A 94 7.38 -12.79 -18.68
C GLU A 94 5.91 -12.44 -18.99
N PRO A 95 5.62 -11.26 -19.56
CA PRO A 95 4.25 -10.84 -19.86
C PRO A 95 3.44 -11.87 -20.68
N LYS A 96 4.11 -12.60 -21.58
CA LYS A 96 3.49 -13.66 -22.38
C LYS A 96 3.00 -14.83 -21.51
N GLU A 97 3.77 -15.22 -20.50
CA GLU A 97 3.41 -16.29 -19.57
C GLU A 97 2.23 -15.86 -18.68
N ILE A 98 2.27 -14.62 -18.17
CA ILE A 98 1.18 -14.05 -17.36
C ILE A 98 -0.13 -14.00 -18.16
N ASN A 99 -0.09 -13.56 -19.42
CA ASN A 99 -1.28 -13.53 -20.28
C ASN A 99 -1.84 -14.92 -20.54
N MET A 100 -0.97 -15.93 -20.74
CA MET A 100 -1.42 -17.31 -20.90
C MET A 100 -2.11 -17.83 -19.63
N ILE A 101 -1.57 -17.51 -18.46
CA ILE A 101 -2.18 -17.87 -17.17
C ILE A 101 -3.53 -17.17 -16.99
N ASN A 102 -3.65 -15.88 -17.34
CA ASN A 102 -4.92 -15.16 -17.26
C ASN A 102 -6.00 -15.78 -18.14
N ASN A 103 -5.68 -16.15 -19.38
CA ASN A 103 -6.64 -16.81 -20.27
C ASN A 103 -7.14 -18.14 -19.68
N ILE A 104 -6.26 -18.93 -19.07
CA ILE A 104 -6.64 -20.19 -18.42
C ILE A 104 -7.54 -19.93 -17.21
N ILE A 105 -7.25 -18.90 -16.42
CA ILE A 105 -8.08 -18.50 -15.27
C ILE A 105 -9.48 -18.11 -15.74
N GLU A 106 -9.59 -17.33 -16.82
CA GLU A 106 -10.87 -16.95 -17.44
C GLU A 106 -11.64 -18.19 -17.91
N GLU A 107 -11.00 -19.11 -18.65
CA GLU A 107 -11.62 -20.37 -19.10
C GLU A 107 -12.11 -21.23 -17.93
N ILE A 108 -11.34 -21.32 -16.85
CA ILE A 108 -11.75 -22.03 -15.63
C ILE A 108 -13.02 -21.38 -15.08
N PHE A 109 -13.05 -20.06 -14.95
CA PHE A 109 -14.22 -19.38 -14.40
C PHE A 109 -15.45 -19.53 -15.30
N ASP A 110 -15.30 -19.40 -16.61
CA ASP A 110 -16.40 -19.62 -17.55
C ASP A 110 -16.95 -21.06 -17.43
N THR A 111 -16.06 -22.05 -17.28
CA THR A 111 -16.45 -23.46 -17.11
C THR A 111 -17.23 -23.72 -15.82
N PHE A 112 -16.93 -23.01 -14.73
CA PHE A 112 -17.48 -23.28 -13.39
C PHE A 112 -18.58 -22.30 -12.94
N TYR A 113 -18.73 -21.14 -13.59
CA TYR A 113 -19.71 -20.10 -13.21
C TYR A 113 -20.87 -19.92 -14.21
N GLU A 114 -20.95 -20.70 -15.29
CA GLU A 114 -22.12 -20.78 -16.19
C GLU A 114 -23.32 -21.58 -15.61
N LYS A 115 -23.58 -21.51 -14.29
CA LYS A 115 -24.84 -22.02 -13.69
C LYS A 115 -25.46 -21.06 -12.69
#